data_AF-A0A927MZ01-F1
#
_entry.id   AF-A0A927MZ01-F1
#
_cell.length_a   1.000
_cell.length_b   1.000
_cell.length_c   1.000
_cell.angle_alpha   90.00
_cell.angle_beta   90.00
_cell.angle_gamma   90.00
#
_symmetry.space_group_name_H-M   'P 1'
#
loop_
_entity.id
_entity.type
_entity.pdbx_description
1 polymer ?
#
loop_
_entity_poly.entity_id
_entity_poly.type
_entity_poly.pdbx_seq_one_letter_code
_entity_poly.pdbx_strand_id
1 'polypeptide(L)'
;MQIGVRMERSMVKVLKALAEFEGLTLGQLLEKIVLHSFEPVPGEEGELSASPHSKRALEAVADFKRIYGMDVDGRELRQPEPGDGA
;
A
#
# COMPACT_ATOMS: atom_id res chain seq x y z
N MET A 1 4.58 -1.16 -15.18
CA MET A 1 4.02 0.18 -15.47
C MET A 1 4.87 1.23 -14.77
N GLN A 2 5.19 2.36 -15.41
CA GLN A 2 5.92 3.46 -14.77
C GLN A 2 4.96 4.64 -14.56
N ILE A 3 4.93 5.19 -13.35
CA ILE A 3 4.05 6.32 -12.99
C ILE A 3 4.92 7.55 -12.70
N GLY A 4 4.59 8.70 -13.29
CA GLY A 4 5.22 9.98 -12.98
C GLY A 4 4.42 10.73 -11.92
N VAL A 5 5.02 10.96 -10.74
CA VAL A 5 4.40 11.74 -9.65
C VAL A 5 5.37 12.81 -9.14
N ARG A 6 4.82 13.93 -8.65
CA ARG A 6 5.60 14.96 -7.94
C ARG A 6 5.51 14.71 -6.44
N MET A 7 6.67 14.55 -5.80
CA MET A 7 6.78 14.36 -4.36
C MET A 7 7.93 15.22 -3.81
N GLU A 8 7.90 15.49 -2.51
CA GLU A 8 9.00 16.16 -1.82
C GLU A 8 10.26 15.28 -1.88
N ARG A 9 11.43 15.90 -2.09
CA ARG A 9 12.69 15.19 -2.36
C ARG A 9 13.14 14.33 -1.18
N SER A 10 13.07 14.84 0.04
CA SER A 10 13.47 14.12 1.25
C SER A 10 12.53 12.96 1.56
N MET A 11 11.22 13.12 1.31
CA MET A 11 10.23 12.04 1.42
C MET A 11 10.59 10.86 0.51
N VAL A 12 10.94 11.13 -0.75
CA VAL A 12 11.39 10.06 -1.67
C VAL A 12 12.65 9.36 -1.15
N LYS A 13 13.59 10.09 -0.54
CA LYS A 13 14.80 9.49 0.04
C LYS A 13 14.45 8.57 1.22
N VAL A 14 13.55 9.01 2.10
CA VAL A 14 13.08 8.23 3.25
C VAL A 14 12.37 6.96 2.79
N LEU A 15 11.47 7.07 1.82
CA LEU A 15 10.75 5.91 1.27
C LEU A 15 11.70 4.90 0.61
N LYS A 16 12.71 5.38 -0.14
CA LYS A 16 13.72 4.49 -0.73
C LYS A 16 14.56 3.79 0.34
N ALA A 17 15.00 4.52 1.36
CA ALA A 17 15.77 3.95 2.45
C ALA A 17 14.96 2.91 3.24
N LEU A 18 13.67 3.19 3.51
CA LEU A 18 12.77 2.25 4.18
C LEU A 18 12.54 1.00 3.34
N ALA A 19 12.33 1.16 2.03
CA ALA A 19 12.15 0.02 1.14
C ALA A 19 13.37 -0.89 1.16
N GLU A 20 14.58 -0.33 1.06
CA GLU A 20 15.82 -1.10 1.12
C GLU A 20 16.04 -1.76 2.48
N PHE A 21 15.69 -1.06 3.56
CA PHE A 21 15.73 -1.61 4.92
C PHE A 21 14.77 -2.81 5.11
N GLU A 22 13.58 -2.76 4.50
CA GLU A 22 12.60 -3.86 4.53
C GLU A 22 12.86 -4.94 3.45
N GLY A 23 13.90 -4.81 2.62
CA GLY A 23 14.17 -5.75 1.51
C GLY A 23 13.14 -5.66 0.38
N LEU A 24 12.45 -4.53 0.24
CA LEU A 24 11.41 -4.27 -0.75
C LEU A 24 11.92 -3.32 -1.85
N THR A 25 11.33 -3.44 -3.04
CA THR A 25 11.40 -2.34 -4.02
C THR A 25 10.53 -1.17 -3.55
N LEU A 26 10.86 0.05 -3.99
CA LEU A 26 10.02 1.23 -3.72
C LEU A 26 8.57 1.02 -4.21
N GLY A 27 8.39 0.30 -5.32
CA GLY A 27 7.06 -0.04 -5.85
C GLY A 27 6.27 -0.91 -4.88
N GLN A 28 6.87 -1.98 -4.35
CA GLN A 28 6.23 -2.87 -3.36
C GLN A 28 5.89 -2.13 -2.06
N LEU A 29 6.79 -1.25 -1.58
CA LEU A 29 6.50 -0.43 -0.40
C LEU A 29 5.29 0.49 -0.63
N LEU A 30 5.26 1.18 -1.78
CA LEU A 30 4.14 2.07 -2.13
C LEU A 30 2.84 1.29 -2.28
N GLU A 31 2.88 0.14 -2.93
CA GLU A 31 1.72 -0.75 -3.06
C GLU A 31 1.19 -1.19 -1.70
N LYS A 32 2.06 -1.62 -0.78
CA LYS A 32 1.69 -1.95 0.59
C LYS A 32 1.02 -0.77 1.31
N ILE A 33 1.58 0.43 1.24
CA ILE A 33 1.01 1.64 1.87
C ILE A 33 -0.37 1.96 1.28
N VAL A 34 -0.51 1.91 -0.05
CA VAL A 34 -1.77 2.21 -0.73
C VAL A 34 -2.83 1.16 -0.41
N LEU A 35 -2.46 -0.12 -0.34
CA LEU A 35 -3.37 -1.20 0.07
C LEU A 35 -3.92 -0.95 1.48
N HIS A 36 -3.07 -0.62 2.45
CA HIS A 36 -3.52 -0.26 3.80
C HIS A 36 -4.46 0.95 3.77
N SER A 37 -4.17 1.98 2.96
CA SER A 37 -5.04 3.15 2.87
C SER A 37 -6.44 2.84 2.32
N PHE A 38 -6.58 1.75 1.56
CA PHE A 38 -7.86 1.28 1.03
C PHE A 38 -8.62 0.36 1.99
N GLU A 39 -8.01 -0.06 3.09
CA GLU A 39 -8.65 -0.89 4.10
C GLU A 39 -9.46 -0.02 5.07
N PRO A 40 -10.77 -0.23 5.18
CA PRO A 40 -11.58 0.50 6.15
C PRO A 40 -11.26 0.03 7.56
N VAL A 41 -11.10 0.98 8.48
CA VAL A 41 -11.15 0.70 9.93
C VAL A 41 -12.55 1.06 10.44
N PRO A 42 -13.40 0.07 10.78
CA PRO A 42 -14.78 0.33 11.15
C PRO A 42 -14.91 1.31 12.31
N GLY A 43 -15.62 2.42 12.09
CA GLY A 43 -15.84 3.46 13.09
C GLY A 43 -14.82 4.59 13.09
N GLU A 44 -13.74 4.47 12.31
CA GLU A 44 -12.63 5.43 12.25
C GLU A 44 -12.33 5.89 10.80
N GLU A 45 -13.28 5.67 9.88
CA GLU A 45 -13.10 5.97 8.46
C GLU A 45 -12.98 7.48 8.20
N GLY A 46 -11.83 7.90 7.67
CA GLY A 46 -11.51 9.30 7.38
C GLY A 46 -10.75 10.01 8.50
N GLU A 47 -10.51 9.35 9.64
CA GLU A 47 -9.85 9.93 10.82
C GLU A 47 -8.46 9.32 11.05
N LEU A 48 -8.31 8.01 10.89
CA LEU A 48 -7.02 7.33 11.09
C LEU A 48 -6.14 7.36 9.84
N SER A 49 -4.82 7.46 10.04
CA SER A 49 -3.82 7.37 8.97
C SER A 49 -3.90 6.07 8.16
N ALA A 50 -4.34 4.97 8.79
CA ALA A 50 -4.54 3.67 8.15
C ALA A 50 -5.89 3.56 7.42
N SER A 51 -6.86 4.45 7.68
CA SER A 51 -8.14 4.50 6.97
C SER A 51 -8.46 5.96 6.61
N PRO A 52 -7.61 6.62 5.80
CA PRO A 52 -7.67 8.06 5.56
C PRO A 52 -8.86 8.49 4.68
N HIS A 53 -9.68 7.54 4.23
CA HIS A 53 -10.76 7.75 3.28
C HIS A 53 -12.12 7.66 3.98
N SER A 54 -13.03 8.53 3.58
CA SER A 54 -14.42 8.47 4.05
C SER A 54 -15.14 7.22 3.53
N LYS A 55 -16.24 6.84 4.19
CA LYS A 55 -17.09 5.72 3.77
C LYS A 55 -17.47 5.76 2.29
N ARG A 56 -17.88 6.94 1.80
CA ARG A 56 -18.20 7.17 0.37
C ARG A 56 -17.00 6.91 -0.55
N ALA A 57 -15.80 7.33 -0.15
CA ALA A 57 -14.60 7.11 -0.97
C ALA A 57 -14.21 5.63 -0.98
N LEU A 58 -14.35 4.93 0.15
CA LEU A 58 -14.09 3.50 0.27
C LEU A 58 -15.08 2.65 -0.56
N GLU A 59 -16.36 3.04 -0.60
CA GLU A 59 -17.35 2.44 -1.51
C GLU A 59 -16.93 2.58 -2.97
N ALA A 60 -16.49 3.78 -3.39
CA ALA A 60 -16.01 4.01 -4.73
C ALA A 60 -14.73 3.19 -5.04
N VAL A 61 -13.80 3.07 -4.08
CA VAL A 61 -12.61 2.22 -4.22
C VAL A 61 -13.00 0.76 -4.45
N ALA A 62 -14.00 0.23 -3.73
CA ALA A 62 -14.48 -1.14 -3.94
C ALA A 62 -15.03 -1.34 -5.36
N ASP A 63 -15.80 -0.39 -5.88
CA ASP A 63 -16.29 -0.43 -7.25
C ASP A 63 -15.16 -0.34 -8.28
N PHE A 64 -14.19 0.55 -8.08
CA PHE A 64 -13.04 0.69 -8.97
C PHE A 64 -12.20 -0.59 -9.00
N LYS A 65 -11.95 -1.22 -7.85
CA LYS A 65 -11.25 -2.52 -7.77
C LYS A 65 -11.95 -3.57 -8.63
N ARG A 66 -13.28 -3.66 -8.54
CA ARG A 66 -14.09 -4.59 -9.35
C ARG A 66 -14.04 -4.26 -10.85
N ILE A 67 -14.15 -2.98 -11.22
CA ILE A 67 -14.13 -2.52 -12.62
C ILE A 67 -12.77 -2.80 -13.28
N TYR A 68 -11.68 -2.55 -12.56
CA TYR A 68 -10.33 -2.68 -13.09
C TYR A 68 -9.71 -4.06 -12.85
N GLY A 69 -10.42 -5.00 -12.21
CA GLY A 69 -9.92 -6.34 -11.92
C GLY A 69 -8.72 -6.35 -10.98
N MET A 70 -8.68 -5.46 -9.99
CA MET A 70 -7.60 -5.36 -9.01
C MET A 70 -7.78 -6.46 -7.95
N ASP A 71 -7.12 -7.60 -8.18
CA ASP A 71 -7.14 -8.78 -7.29
C ASP A 71 -5.85 -8.89 -6.45
N VAL A 72 -5.38 -7.75 -5.93
CA VAL A 72 -4.18 -7.70 -5.11
C VAL A 72 -4.60 -7.77 -3.65
N ASP A 73 -4.73 -8.99 -3.12
CA ASP A 73 -4.84 -9.21 -1.68
C ASP A 73 -3.46 -8.98 -1.07
N GLY A 74 -3.35 -8.07 -0.08
CA GLY A 74 -2.09 -7.74 0.61
C GLY A 74 -1.37 -8.92 1.29
N ARG A 75 -1.94 -10.13 1.22
CA ARG A 75 -1.37 -11.40 1.68
C ARG A 75 -0.25 -11.91 0.76
N GLU A 76 -0.28 -11.61 -0.53
CA GLU A 76 0.66 -12.19 -1.51
C GLU A 76 2.05 -11.52 -1.47
N LEU A 77 2.15 -10.33 -0.86
CA LEU A 77 3.43 -9.64 -0.61
C LEU A 77 4.25 -10.25 0.54
N ARG A 78 3.72 -11.25 1.27
CA ARG A 78 4.48 -12.03 2.26
C ARG A 78 4.95 -13.34 1.62
N GLN A 79 6.06 -13.32 0.89
CA GLN A 79 6.83 -14.55 0.70
C GLN A 79 7.69 -14.77 1.96
N PRO A 80 7.53 -15.89 2.70
CA PRO A 80 8.52 -16.29 3.68
C PRO A 80 9.78 -16.75 2.95
N GLU A 81 10.92 -16.12 3.26
CA GLU A 81 12.25 -16.57 2.83
C GLU A 81 12.44 -18.06 3.22
N PRO A 82 12.80 -18.94 2.28
CA PRO A 82 13.12 -20.32 2.61
C PRO A 82 14.51 -20.39 3.26
N GLY A 83 14.53 -20.55 4.58
CA GLY A 83 15.58 -21.28 5.30
C GLY A 83 16.58 -20.46 6.08
N ASP A 84 16.42 -20.45 7.40
CA ASP A 84 17.56 -20.60 8.31
C ASP A 84 17.41 -21.95 9.02
N GLY A 85 17.90 -22.97 8.33
CA GLY A 85 18.25 -24.25 8.92
C GLY A 85 19.77 -24.41 8.85
N ALA A 86 20.46 -24.11 9.94
CA ALA A 86 21.75 -24.67 10.34
C ALA A 86 21.99 -24.38 11.82
#